data_AF-A0A8B9R7J5-F1
#
_entry.id   AF-A0A8B9R7J5-F1
#
_cell.length_a   1.000
_cell.length_b   1.000
_cell.length_c   1.000
_cell.angle_alpha   90.00
_cell.angle_beta   90.00
_cell.angle_gamma   90.00
#
_symmetry.space_group_name_H-M   'P 1'
#
loop_
_entity.id
_entity.type
_entity.pdbx_description
1 polymer ?
#
loop_
_entity_poly.entity_id
_entity_poly.type
_entity_poly.pdbx_seq_one_letter_code
_entity_poly.pdbx_strand_id
1 'polypeptide(L)'
;MARGALSVKQQRTEEAARRSRGAASAGLEPAALPFPARRCPRCATRGPPPPRPVTAAPRGPGAVIAERRRQGHGARRDRDRERGRERGRGLAMGGFSADERLRLQQLRVLRRRWLRDQELSEREPVLPRRQPGPVAAFWERFLQPGGLWRQRVFRAYQTGGFLVAQVLIPAWLVHYYVKYHVMRAPYGIVSSNPAIFPGDRILETGEVIPPLKDESAGHH
;
A
#
# COMPACT_ATOMS: atom_id res chain seq x y z
N MET A 1 69.99 17.09 -38.11
CA MET A 1 69.52 17.78 -36.88
C MET A 1 68.02 17.54 -36.68
N ALA A 2 67.60 16.33 -36.27
CA ALA A 2 66.17 15.98 -36.15
C ALA A 2 65.89 14.98 -35.01
N ARG A 3 66.39 15.27 -33.79
CA ARG A 3 66.11 14.47 -32.59
C ARG A 3 65.57 15.26 -31.38
N GLY A 4 65.39 16.58 -31.51
CA GLY A 4 64.98 17.43 -30.38
C GLY A 4 63.47 17.62 -30.17
N ALA A 5 62.64 17.41 -31.19
CA ALA A 5 61.23 17.85 -31.15
C ALA A 5 60.24 16.83 -30.56
N LEU A 6 60.62 15.56 -30.40
CA LEU A 6 59.75 14.50 -29.86
C LEU A 6 59.77 14.43 -28.32
N SER A 7 60.81 14.96 -27.66
CA SER A 7 60.97 14.88 -26.20
C SER A 7 60.03 15.83 -25.43
N VAL A 8 59.80 17.03 -25.97
CA VAL A 8 59.00 18.07 -25.28
C VAL A 8 57.51 17.72 -25.24
N LYS A 9 56.99 16.98 -26.23
CA LYS A 9 55.59 16.54 -26.24
C LYS A 9 55.32 15.41 -25.24
N GLN A 10 56.27 14.48 -25.06
CA GLN A 10 56.14 13.42 -24.06
C GLN A 10 56.24 13.95 -22.62
N GLN A 11 57.11 14.94 -22.37
CA GLN A 11 57.25 15.55 -21.04
C GLN A 11 56.00 16.31 -20.59
N ARG A 12 55.32 17.02 -21.51
CA ARG A 12 54.06 17.72 -21.18
C ARG A 12 52.90 16.79 -20.83
N THR A 13 52.85 15.59 -21.40
CA THR A 13 51.81 14.60 -21.08
C THR A 13 52.03 13.91 -19.73
N GLU A 14 53.28 13.73 -19.30
CA GLU A 14 53.59 13.17 -17.98
C GLU A 14 53.38 14.18 -16.82
N GLU A 15 53.66 15.47 -17.04
CA GLU A 15 53.37 16.51 -16.04
C GLU A 15 51.86 16.68 -15.78
N ALA A 16 51.03 16.55 -16.82
CA ALA A 16 49.56 16.57 -16.68
C ALA A 16 49.04 15.36 -15.90
N ALA A 17 49.66 14.18 -16.07
CA ALA A 17 49.31 12.96 -15.35
C ALA A 17 49.82 12.94 -13.90
N ARG A 18 50.89 13.67 -13.57
CA ARG A 18 51.34 13.87 -12.17
C ARG A 18 50.49 14.88 -11.41
N ARG A 19 50.00 15.94 -12.06
CA ARG A 19 49.10 16.93 -11.43
C ARG A 19 47.74 16.34 -11.03
N SER A 20 47.22 15.36 -11.76
CA SER A 20 45.94 14.71 -11.42
C SER A 20 46.03 13.71 -10.27
N ARG A 21 47.22 13.15 -9.98
CA ARG A 21 47.43 12.25 -8.82
C ARG A 21 47.73 12.99 -7.51
N GLY A 22 48.27 14.21 -7.57
CA GLY A 22 48.58 15.02 -6.39
C GLY A 22 47.38 15.65 -5.68
N ALA A 23 46.20 15.67 -6.31
CA ALA A 23 44.98 16.23 -5.72
C ALA A 23 44.17 15.20 -4.88
N ALA A 24 44.57 13.93 -4.87
CA ALA A 24 43.84 12.85 -4.20
C ALA A 24 44.39 12.49 -2.80
N SER A 25 45.38 13.22 -2.28
CA SER A 25 46.02 12.91 -1.00
C SER A 25 46.29 14.18 -0.19
N ALA A 26 45.21 14.81 0.29
CA ALA A 26 45.31 15.82 1.34
C ALA A 26 44.11 15.72 2.27
N GLY A 27 44.35 15.27 3.50
CA GLY A 27 43.46 15.54 4.64
C GLY A 27 42.58 14.39 5.11
N LEU A 28 43.19 13.32 5.65
CA LEU A 28 42.55 12.54 6.71
C LEU A 28 43.38 12.75 7.99
N GLU A 29 42.91 13.65 8.85
CA GLU A 29 43.45 13.93 10.18
C GLU A 29 42.22 13.87 11.13
N PRO A 30 42.13 12.90 12.06
CA PRO A 30 41.04 12.84 13.02
C PRO A 30 41.47 13.53 14.33
N ALA A 31 41.17 14.82 14.44
CA ALA A 31 41.27 15.56 15.70
C ALA A 31 39.99 15.41 16.54
N ALA A 32 40.23 15.27 17.83
CA ALA A 32 39.35 14.90 18.92
C ALA A 32 38.27 15.95 19.32
N LEU A 33 37.05 15.43 19.63
CA LEU A 33 36.05 15.85 20.65
C LEU A 33 35.28 17.20 20.48
N PRO A 34 34.13 17.45 21.18
CA PRO A 34 33.30 16.60 22.04
C PRO A 34 31.79 16.56 21.65
N PHE A 35 31.13 15.44 21.97
CA PHE A 35 29.65 15.33 21.99
C PHE A 35 29.07 15.96 23.26
N PRO A 36 28.07 16.86 23.20
CA PRO A 36 27.19 17.11 24.32
C PRO A 36 26.08 16.05 24.34
N ALA A 37 26.28 15.04 25.17
CA ALA A 37 25.23 14.15 25.63
C ALA A 37 24.22 14.92 26.48
N ARG A 38 23.09 15.33 25.89
CA ARG A 38 21.90 15.68 26.68
C ARG A 38 21.10 14.41 26.96
N ARG A 39 21.34 13.84 28.14
CA ARG A 39 20.44 12.93 28.83
C ARG A 39 19.08 13.61 28.99
N CYS A 40 18.02 13.04 28.44
CA CYS A 40 16.68 13.15 29.03
C CYS A 40 16.53 12.01 30.03
N PRO A 41 16.47 12.28 31.35
CA PRO A 41 16.01 11.29 32.30
C PRO A 41 14.47 11.32 32.30
N ARG A 42 13.87 10.13 32.40
CA ARG A 42 12.51 9.91 32.93
C ARG A 42 11.34 10.02 31.93
N CYS A 43 11.02 8.89 31.30
CA CYS A 43 9.67 8.38 31.00
C CYS A 43 9.85 6.90 30.64
N ALA A 44 10.07 6.03 31.62
CA ALA A 44 9.01 5.17 32.17
C ALA A 44 8.39 4.24 31.11
N THR A 45 8.93 3.02 31.11
CA THR A 45 8.32 1.76 30.71
C THR A 45 6.79 1.77 30.65
N ARG A 46 6.23 1.58 29.46
CA ARG A 46 4.89 1.02 29.27
C ARG A 46 5.00 -0.12 28.25
N GLY A 47 4.79 -1.34 28.74
CA GLY A 47 4.84 -2.56 27.95
C GLY A 47 3.78 -2.64 26.86
N PRO A 48 3.84 -3.67 26.00
CA PRO A 48 2.95 -3.83 24.86
C PRO A 48 1.49 -4.05 25.31
N PRO A 49 0.50 -3.57 24.53
CA PRO A 49 -0.91 -3.75 24.86
C PRO A 49 -1.37 -5.21 24.65
N PRO A 50 -2.32 -5.72 25.47
CA PRO A 50 -2.87 -7.06 25.30
C PRO A 50 -3.79 -7.18 24.07
N PRO A 51 -3.93 -8.38 23.47
CA PRO A 51 -4.81 -8.61 22.34
C PRO A 51 -6.29 -8.54 22.74
N ARG A 52 -7.11 -8.00 21.84
CA ARG A 52 -8.57 -7.88 21.98
C ARG A 52 -9.25 -9.25 21.95
N PRO A 53 -10.29 -9.50 22.78
CA PRO A 53 -11.07 -10.72 22.69
C PRO A 53 -11.98 -10.70 21.44
N VAL A 54 -11.93 -11.79 20.68
CA VAL A 54 -12.83 -12.10 19.57
C VAL A 54 -14.20 -12.40 20.15
N THR A 55 -15.21 -11.60 19.79
CA THR A 55 -16.60 -11.87 20.16
C THR A 55 -17.14 -12.97 19.25
N ALA A 56 -17.30 -14.17 19.81
CA ALA A 56 -17.99 -15.27 19.17
C ALA A 56 -19.48 -14.97 19.02
N ALA A 57 -20.00 -15.09 17.80
CA ALA A 57 -21.43 -15.10 17.51
C ALA A 57 -22.02 -16.48 17.85
N PRO A 58 -23.14 -16.58 18.59
CA PRO A 58 -23.85 -17.84 18.71
C PRO A 58 -24.76 -18.03 17.47
N ARG A 59 -24.39 -18.99 16.61
CA ARG A 59 -25.32 -19.63 15.66
C ARG A 59 -26.13 -20.66 16.45
N GLY A 60 -27.44 -20.45 16.53
CA GLY A 60 -28.38 -21.38 17.14
C GLY A 60 -28.57 -22.66 16.32
N PRO A 61 -28.82 -23.81 16.96
CA PRO A 61 -29.04 -25.09 16.29
C PRO A 61 -30.51 -25.31 15.91
N GLY A 62 -30.70 -26.07 14.82
CA GLY A 62 -31.62 -27.20 14.82
C GLY A 62 -33.10 -26.88 14.66
N ALA A 63 -33.50 -26.72 13.41
CA ALA A 63 -34.84 -27.02 12.95
C ALA A 63 -35.08 -28.54 13.00
N VAL A 64 -35.62 -29.06 14.10
CA VAL A 64 -36.35 -30.35 14.13
C VAL A 64 -37.33 -30.28 15.29
N ILE A 65 -38.59 -29.88 15.06
CA ILE A 65 -39.82 -30.51 15.62
C ILE A 65 -40.99 -29.97 14.77
N ALA A 66 -41.33 -30.69 13.71
CA ALA A 66 -42.51 -30.43 12.90
C ALA A 66 -43.37 -31.69 12.82
N GLU A 67 -43.99 -32.12 13.93
CA GLU A 67 -45.05 -33.14 13.87
C GLU A 67 -45.90 -33.17 15.15
N ARG A 68 -46.65 -32.10 15.43
CA ARG A 68 -47.85 -32.19 16.32
C ARG A 68 -48.74 -30.94 16.19
N ARG A 69 -49.16 -30.64 14.96
CA ARG A 69 -50.25 -29.69 14.70
C ARG A 69 -51.51 -30.47 14.40
N ARG A 70 -52.42 -30.54 15.37
CA ARG A 70 -53.88 -30.35 15.25
C ARG A 70 -54.50 -30.86 16.55
N GLN A 71 -55.39 -30.05 17.13
CA GLN A 71 -56.04 -30.21 18.45
C GLN A 71 -55.22 -29.64 19.63
N GLY A 72 -55.50 -28.37 19.97
CA GLY A 72 -54.96 -27.70 21.17
C GLY A 72 -54.54 -26.23 21.00
N HIS A 73 -54.70 -25.63 19.82
CA HIS A 73 -54.14 -24.31 19.53
C HIS A 73 -54.97 -23.08 19.96
N GLY A 74 -56.22 -23.27 20.42
CA GLY A 74 -57.08 -22.18 20.92
C GLY A 74 -56.73 -21.79 22.37
N ALA A 75 -56.74 -22.76 23.29
CA ALA A 75 -56.58 -22.48 24.72
C ALA A 75 -55.15 -22.11 25.17
N ARG A 76 -54.14 -22.34 24.32
CA ARG A 76 -52.74 -21.99 24.63
C ARG A 76 -52.38 -20.56 24.25
N ARG A 77 -52.99 -20.02 23.18
CA ARG A 77 -52.79 -18.62 22.77
C ARG A 77 -53.38 -17.63 23.76
N ASP A 78 -54.51 -17.97 24.38
CA ASP A 78 -55.13 -17.10 25.37
C ASP A 78 -54.38 -17.13 26.71
N ARG A 79 -53.84 -18.28 27.14
CA ARG A 79 -52.95 -18.35 28.31
C ARG A 79 -51.62 -17.61 28.13
N ASP A 80 -51.06 -17.59 26.92
CA ASP A 80 -49.83 -16.83 26.63
C ASP A 80 -50.11 -15.32 26.46
N ARG A 81 -51.29 -14.94 25.96
CA ARG A 81 -51.77 -13.55 25.96
C ARG A 81 -52.04 -13.04 27.38
N GLU A 82 -52.65 -13.86 28.23
CA GLU A 82 -52.90 -13.53 29.64
C GLU A 82 -51.60 -13.48 30.44
N ARG A 83 -50.64 -14.40 30.24
CA ARG A 83 -49.29 -14.29 30.83
C ARG A 83 -48.52 -13.08 30.32
N GLY A 84 -48.65 -12.72 29.03
CA GLY A 84 -48.05 -11.50 28.48
C GLY A 84 -48.69 -10.23 29.04
N ARG A 85 -50.00 -10.26 29.31
CA ARG A 85 -50.76 -9.15 29.90
C ARG A 85 -50.59 -9.03 31.42
N GLU A 86 -50.37 -10.13 32.12
CA GLU A 86 -50.04 -10.18 33.55
C GLU A 86 -48.58 -9.82 33.82
N ARG A 87 -47.63 -10.30 32.99
CA ARG A 87 -46.24 -9.78 33.04
C ARG A 87 -46.18 -8.32 32.64
N GLY A 88 -46.98 -7.89 31.66
CA GLY A 88 -47.14 -6.48 31.29
C GLY A 88 -47.84 -5.60 32.34
N ARG A 89 -48.67 -6.17 33.23
CA ARG A 89 -49.37 -5.46 34.30
C ARG A 89 -48.61 -5.46 35.64
N GLY A 90 -47.89 -6.53 35.96
CA GLY A 90 -47.04 -6.61 37.15
C GLY A 90 -45.81 -5.68 37.07
N LEU A 91 -45.30 -5.44 35.86
CA LEU A 91 -44.28 -4.42 35.61
C LEU A 91 -44.83 -2.99 35.47
N ALA A 92 -46.17 -2.81 35.42
CA ALA A 92 -46.80 -1.51 35.18
C ALA A 92 -47.36 -0.81 36.43
N MET A 93 -47.52 -1.50 37.58
CA MET A 93 -48.04 -0.89 38.82
C MET A 93 -47.13 -0.99 40.04
N GLY A 94 -45.97 -1.62 39.93
CA GLY A 94 -44.80 -1.25 40.73
C GLY A 94 -44.18 0.01 40.13
N GLY A 95 -44.97 1.08 40.00
CA GLY A 95 -44.49 2.33 39.43
C GLY A 95 -43.31 2.81 40.26
N PHE A 96 -42.22 3.17 39.57
CA PHE A 96 -40.95 3.61 40.16
C PHE A 96 -41.13 4.23 41.55
N SER A 97 -40.42 3.72 42.55
CA SER A 97 -40.43 4.33 43.89
C SER A 97 -40.06 5.81 43.79
N ALA A 98 -40.46 6.65 44.76
CA ALA A 98 -40.15 8.07 44.72
C ALA A 98 -38.63 8.34 44.53
N ASP A 99 -37.79 7.51 45.16
CA ASP A 99 -36.34 7.56 45.03
C ASP A 99 -35.84 7.11 43.66
N GLU A 100 -36.48 6.10 43.05
CA GLU A 100 -36.16 5.67 41.68
C GLU A 100 -36.55 6.73 40.65
N ARG A 101 -37.66 7.44 40.85
CA ARG A 101 -38.06 8.56 39.98
C ARG A 101 -37.09 9.71 40.09
N LEU A 102 -36.68 10.07 41.31
CA LEU A 102 -35.67 11.10 41.56
C LEU A 102 -34.35 10.72 40.89
N ARG A 103 -33.90 9.48 41.09
CA ARG A 103 -32.67 8.94 40.47
C ARG A 103 -32.74 8.94 38.95
N LEU A 104 -33.86 8.58 38.34
CA LEU A 104 -34.03 8.61 36.88
C LEU A 104 -34.06 10.03 36.33
N GLN A 105 -34.66 10.98 37.06
CA GLN A 105 -34.60 12.39 36.68
C GLN A 105 -33.16 12.90 36.72
N GLN A 106 -32.41 12.59 37.78
CA GLN A 106 -30.99 12.93 37.90
C GLN A 106 -30.17 12.32 36.76
N LEU A 107 -30.36 11.04 36.46
CA LEU A 107 -29.68 10.37 35.34
C LEU A 107 -30.04 10.96 33.99
N ARG A 108 -31.29 11.38 33.76
CA ARG A 108 -31.71 12.03 32.52
C ARG A 108 -31.03 13.39 32.35
N VAL A 109 -30.89 14.17 33.41
CA VAL A 109 -30.18 15.46 33.37
C VAL A 109 -28.70 15.26 33.06
N LEU A 110 -28.05 14.32 33.74
CA LEU A 110 -26.65 13.96 33.48
C LEU A 110 -26.45 13.43 32.05
N ARG A 111 -27.36 12.58 31.56
CA ARG A 111 -27.33 12.04 30.20
C ARG A 111 -27.46 13.14 29.15
N ARG A 112 -28.37 14.09 29.34
CA ARG A 112 -28.57 15.22 28.41
C ARG A 112 -27.37 16.17 28.38
N ARG A 113 -26.68 16.33 29.51
CA ARG A 113 -25.45 17.13 29.60
C ARG A 113 -24.28 16.40 28.94
N TRP A 114 -24.11 15.11 29.24
CA TRP A 114 -23.11 14.26 28.60
C TRP A 114 -23.27 14.19 27.09
N LEU A 115 -24.49 14.09 26.57
CA LEU A 115 -24.74 14.08 25.12
C LEU A 115 -24.39 15.42 24.46
N ARG A 116 -24.61 16.55 25.14
CA ARG A 116 -24.15 17.87 24.69
C ARG A 116 -22.63 17.99 24.74
N ASP A 117 -21.99 17.41 25.74
CA ASP A 117 -20.51 17.38 25.85
C ASP A 117 -19.85 16.47 24.79
N GLN A 118 -20.62 15.66 24.05
CA GLN A 118 -20.15 14.88 22.89
C GLN A 118 -20.25 15.63 21.56
N GLU A 119 -20.86 16.81 21.54
CA GLU A 119 -20.84 17.67 20.35
C GLU A 119 -19.43 18.24 20.22
N LEU A 120 -18.63 17.68 19.30
CA LEU A 120 -17.28 18.18 19.04
C LEU A 120 -17.38 19.59 18.44
N SER A 121 -16.65 20.53 19.03
CA SER A 121 -16.47 21.85 18.45
C SER A 121 -15.70 21.75 17.14
N GLU A 122 -15.99 22.59 16.15
CA GLU A 122 -15.28 22.66 14.87
C GLU A 122 -13.75 22.82 15.00
N ARG A 123 -13.28 23.27 16.16
CA ARG A 123 -11.87 23.38 16.53
C ARG A 123 -11.34 22.07 17.10
N GLU A 124 -11.36 21.02 16.29
CA GLU A 124 -10.62 19.81 16.62
C GLU A 124 -9.10 20.06 16.52
N PRO A 125 -8.28 19.46 17.39
CA PRO A 125 -6.83 19.53 17.25
C PRO A 125 -6.41 18.77 15.99
N VAL A 126 -6.24 19.50 14.89
CA VAL A 126 -5.71 18.99 13.64
C VAL A 126 -4.23 18.66 13.87
N LEU A 127 -3.81 17.46 13.46
CA LEU A 127 -2.39 17.13 13.41
C LEU A 127 -1.66 18.23 12.61
N PRO A 128 -0.49 18.69 13.08
CA PRO A 128 0.25 19.71 12.36
C PRO A 128 0.44 19.26 10.92
N ARG A 129 0.12 20.15 9.97
CA ARG A 129 0.16 19.83 8.54
C ARG A 129 1.54 19.27 8.21
N ARG A 130 1.59 18.02 7.75
CA ARG A 130 2.84 17.37 7.36
C ARG A 130 3.46 18.22 6.26
N GLN A 131 4.64 18.78 6.54
CA GLN A 131 5.35 19.63 5.59
C GLN A 131 5.69 18.79 4.36
N PRO A 132 5.19 19.14 3.17
CA PRO A 132 5.59 18.45 1.95
C PRO A 132 7.10 18.62 1.75
N GLY A 133 7.78 17.58 1.26
CA GLY A 133 9.20 17.67 0.92
C GLY A 133 9.46 18.77 -0.14
N PRO A 134 10.70 19.20 -0.36
CA PRO A 134 11.01 20.37 -1.21
C PRO A 134 10.38 20.30 -2.62
N VAL A 135 10.40 19.11 -3.24
CA VAL A 135 9.79 18.88 -4.56
C VAL A 135 8.27 18.94 -4.48
N ALA A 136 7.67 18.38 -3.45
CA ALA A 136 6.22 18.42 -3.25
C ALA A 136 5.74 19.85 -2.95
N ALA A 137 6.50 20.62 -2.16
CA ALA A 137 6.22 22.03 -1.89
C ALA A 137 6.32 22.89 -3.17
N PHE A 138 7.30 22.61 -4.03
CA PHE A 138 7.38 23.22 -5.35
C PHE A 138 6.13 22.92 -6.19
N TRP A 139 5.69 21.65 -6.25
CA TRP A 139 4.51 21.28 -7.02
C TRP A 139 3.23 21.91 -6.47
N GLU A 140 3.06 21.99 -5.14
CA GLU A 140 1.94 22.70 -4.52
C GLU A 140 1.92 24.18 -4.94
N ARG A 141 3.07 24.86 -4.86
CA ARG A 141 3.19 26.28 -5.27
C ARG A 141 3.00 26.48 -6.78
N PHE A 142 3.46 25.53 -7.59
CA PHE A 142 3.31 25.58 -9.05
C PHE A 142 1.84 25.38 -9.49
N LEU A 143 1.06 24.63 -8.71
CA LEU A 143 -0.35 24.33 -8.98
C LEU A 143 -1.33 25.35 -8.39
N GLN A 144 -0.96 26.09 -7.33
CA GLN A 144 -1.76 27.17 -6.73
C GLN A 144 -2.35 28.20 -7.72
N PRO A 145 -1.63 28.69 -8.75
CA PRO A 145 -2.21 29.60 -9.75
C PRO A 145 -3.23 28.95 -10.70
N GLY A 146 -3.59 27.66 -10.53
CA GLY A 146 -4.88 27.13 -10.96
C GLY A 146 -5.14 26.95 -12.47
N GLY A 147 -4.13 26.63 -13.28
CA GLY A 147 -4.31 26.46 -14.75
C GLY A 147 -4.45 25.02 -15.24
N LEU A 148 -5.32 24.77 -16.23
CA LEU A 148 -5.54 23.44 -16.86
C LEU A 148 -4.26 22.85 -17.46
N TRP A 149 -3.42 23.67 -18.10
CA TRP A 149 -2.12 23.25 -18.64
C TRP A 149 -1.18 22.72 -17.54
N ARG A 150 -1.10 23.41 -16.40
CA ARG A 150 -0.21 23.05 -15.29
C ARG A 150 -0.63 21.73 -14.65
N GLN A 151 -1.95 21.50 -14.53
CA GLN A 151 -2.49 20.23 -14.08
C GLN A 151 -2.14 19.10 -15.06
N ARG A 152 -2.23 19.35 -16.37
CA ARG A 152 -1.89 18.34 -17.39
C ARG A 152 -0.42 17.95 -17.35
N VAL A 153 0.49 18.91 -17.19
CA VAL A 153 1.93 18.65 -17.01
C VAL A 153 2.17 17.85 -15.72
N PHE A 154 1.54 18.22 -14.61
CA PHE A 154 1.68 17.50 -13.36
C PHE A 154 1.17 16.05 -13.46
N ARG A 155 0.06 15.83 -14.17
CA ARG A 155 -0.45 14.48 -14.46
C ARG A 155 0.55 13.68 -15.30
N ALA A 156 1.10 14.27 -16.37
CA ALA A 156 2.11 13.61 -17.19
C ALA A 156 3.36 13.24 -16.37
N TYR A 157 3.83 14.14 -15.50
CA TYR A 157 4.94 13.87 -14.58
C TYR A 157 4.64 12.73 -13.61
N GLN A 158 3.46 12.74 -12.98
CA GLN A 158 3.04 11.68 -12.05
C GLN A 158 2.91 10.33 -12.75
N THR A 159 2.28 10.29 -13.91
CA THR A 159 2.18 9.07 -14.72
C THR A 159 3.55 8.60 -15.19
N GLY A 160 4.44 9.51 -15.59
CA GLY A 160 5.82 9.18 -15.93
C GLY A 160 6.59 8.56 -14.75
N GLY A 161 6.51 9.16 -13.57
CA GLY A 161 7.13 8.62 -12.35
C GLY A 161 6.57 7.25 -11.98
N PHE A 162 5.25 7.05 -12.13
CA PHE A 162 4.61 5.75 -11.92
C PHE A 162 5.10 4.70 -12.92
N LEU A 163 5.19 5.03 -14.21
CA LEU A 163 5.70 4.10 -15.22
C LEU A 163 7.15 3.70 -14.94
N VAL A 164 7.99 4.64 -14.54
CA VAL A 164 9.37 4.32 -14.17
C VAL A 164 9.40 3.39 -12.95
N ALA A 165 8.67 3.74 -11.89
CA ALA A 165 8.71 2.99 -10.63
C ALA A 165 8.05 1.61 -10.71
N GLN A 166 6.94 1.48 -11.43
CA GLN A 166 6.11 0.26 -11.47
C GLN A 166 6.35 -0.62 -12.68
N VAL A 167 6.82 -0.05 -13.80
CA VAL A 167 7.07 -0.81 -15.02
C VAL A 167 8.56 -0.94 -15.28
N LEU A 168 9.28 0.18 -15.38
CA LEU A 168 10.67 0.15 -15.83
C LEU A 168 11.61 -0.52 -14.82
N ILE A 169 11.56 -0.13 -13.54
CA ILE A 169 12.42 -0.71 -12.50
C ILE A 169 12.16 -2.21 -12.32
N PRO A 170 10.90 -2.67 -12.17
CA PRO A 170 10.62 -4.10 -12.05
C PRO A 170 10.96 -4.87 -13.32
N ALA A 171 10.64 -4.35 -14.50
CA ALA A 171 10.99 -5.01 -15.76
C ALA A 171 12.51 -5.18 -15.90
N TRP A 172 13.30 -4.17 -15.51
CA TRP A 172 14.75 -4.25 -15.54
C TRP A 172 15.29 -5.27 -14.53
N LEU A 173 14.70 -5.33 -13.32
CA LEU A 173 15.06 -6.32 -12.30
C LEU A 173 14.73 -7.74 -12.75
N VAL A 174 13.55 -7.97 -13.33
CA VAL A 174 13.15 -9.26 -13.90
C VAL A 174 14.09 -9.63 -15.04
N HIS A 175 14.40 -8.70 -15.95
CA HIS A 175 15.33 -8.95 -17.03
C HIS A 175 16.73 -9.35 -16.51
N TYR A 176 17.23 -8.66 -15.48
CA TYR A 176 18.48 -9.03 -14.83
C TYR A 176 18.41 -10.43 -14.20
N TYR A 177 17.33 -10.75 -13.50
CA TYR A 177 17.13 -12.05 -12.89
C TYR A 177 17.11 -13.17 -13.93
N VAL A 178 16.32 -13.01 -15.00
CA VAL A 178 16.22 -13.97 -16.10
C VAL A 178 17.59 -14.16 -16.76
N LYS A 179 18.29 -13.06 -17.08
CA LYS A 179 19.58 -13.08 -17.75
C LYS A 179 20.68 -13.78 -16.95
N TYR A 180 20.77 -13.53 -15.64
CA TYR A 180 21.90 -14.01 -14.85
C TYR A 180 21.59 -15.23 -13.97
N HIS A 181 20.33 -15.54 -13.69
CA HIS A 181 19.98 -16.68 -12.84
C HIS A 181 19.29 -17.77 -13.65
N VAL A 182 18.25 -17.41 -14.40
CA VAL A 182 17.42 -18.40 -15.10
C VAL A 182 18.15 -18.98 -16.31
N MET A 183 18.83 -18.15 -17.12
CA MET A 183 19.60 -18.63 -18.28
C MET A 183 20.87 -19.41 -17.90
N ARG A 184 21.39 -19.29 -16.67
CA ARG A 184 22.54 -20.07 -16.20
C ARG A 184 22.16 -21.48 -15.76
N ALA A 185 20.89 -21.71 -15.44
CA ALA A 185 20.38 -23.03 -15.08
C ALA A 185 19.99 -23.81 -16.35
N PRO A 186 20.41 -25.07 -16.52
CA PRO A 186 19.97 -25.88 -17.64
C PRO A 186 18.44 -26.04 -17.60
N TYR A 187 17.77 -25.84 -18.74
CA TYR A 187 16.31 -25.81 -18.88
C TYR A 187 15.58 -24.69 -18.11
N GLY A 188 16.28 -23.64 -17.64
CA GLY A 188 15.64 -22.53 -16.95
C GLY A 188 14.66 -21.74 -17.83
N ILE A 189 14.94 -21.66 -19.13
CA ILE A 189 14.04 -21.12 -20.14
C ILE A 189 14.02 -22.10 -21.31
N VAL A 190 12.87 -22.69 -21.57
CA VAL A 190 12.64 -23.52 -22.76
C VAL A 190 11.70 -22.74 -23.66
N SER A 191 12.23 -22.23 -24.77
CA SER A 191 11.41 -21.67 -25.85
C SER A 191 11.04 -22.78 -26.82
N SER A 192 9.79 -22.78 -27.30
CA SER A 192 9.40 -23.60 -28.44
C SER A 192 10.14 -23.12 -29.69
N ASN A 193 10.46 -24.05 -30.59
CA ASN A 193 11.01 -23.70 -31.90
C ASN A 193 10.03 -22.74 -32.61
N PRO A 194 10.49 -21.59 -33.15
CA PRO A 194 9.62 -20.68 -33.91
C PRO A 194 8.89 -21.41 -35.04
N ALA A 195 7.69 -20.93 -35.38
CA ALA A 195 6.97 -21.46 -36.53
C ALA A 195 7.72 -21.08 -37.81
N ILE A 196 7.84 -22.06 -38.70
CA ILE A 196 8.64 -21.96 -39.91
C ILE A 196 7.71 -22.11 -41.11
N PHE A 197 7.73 -21.13 -42.04
CA PHE A 197 6.89 -21.14 -43.23
C PHE A 197 7.68 -21.39 -44.52
N PRO A 198 7.03 -21.94 -45.56
CA PRO A 198 7.64 -22.12 -46.87
C PRO A 198 8.11 -20.78 -47.44
N GLY A 199 9.36 -20.71 -47.92
CA GLY A 199 10.01 -19.48 -48.38
C GLY A 199 10.80 -18.71 -47.32
N ASP A 200 10.65 -19.03 -46.03
CA ASP A 200 11.47 -18.44 -44.97
C ASP A 200 12.93 -18.91 -45.05
N ARG A 201 13.83 -18.06 -44.57
CA ARG A 201 15.26 -18.37 -44.43
C ARG A 201 15.60 -18.60 -42.98
N ILE A 202 16.10 -19.79 -42.66
CA ILE A 202 16.58 -20.09 -41.31
C ILE A 202 17.89 -19.31 -41.10
N LEU A 203 17.92 -18.38 -40.14
CA LEU A 203 19.09 -17.51 -39.91
C LEU A 203 20.37 -18.29 -39.53
N GLU A 204 20.21 -19.47 -38.94
CA GLU A 204 21.32 -20.31 -38.47
C GLU A 204 21.87 -21.25 -39.54
N THR A 205 21.02 -21.74 -40.46
CA THR A 205 21.38 -22.73 -41.48
C THR A 205 21.51 -22.13 -42.88
N GLY A 206 20.90 -20.97 -43.13
CA GLY A 206 20.88 -20.31 -44.44
C GLY A 206 20.00 -21.01 -45.48
N GLU A 207 19.34 -22.11 -45.13
CA GLU A 207 18.47 -22.87 -46.00
C GLU A 207 17.15 -22.12 -46.25
N VAL A 208 16.79 -22.00 -47.53
CA VAL A 208 15.50 -21.46 -47.97
C VAL A 208 14.52 -22.62 -48.01
N ILE A 209 13.39 -22.46 -47.34
CA ILE A 209 12.42 -23.54 -47.24
C ILE A 209 11.68 -23.67 -48.55
N PRO A 210 11.59 -24.88 -49.12
CA PRO A 210 10.93 -25.08 -50.40
C PRO A 210 9.50 -24.51 -50.38
N PRO A 211 9.10 -23.75 -51.42
CA PRO A 211 7.73 -23.29 -51.52
C PRO A 211 6.79 -24.50 -51.61
N LEU A 212 5.59 -24.37 -51.04
CA LEU A 212 4.55 -25.37 -51.25
C LEU A 212 4.27 -25.47 -52.76
N LYS A 213 4.05 -26.69 -53.25
CA LYS A 213 3.66 -26.92 -54.64
C LYS A 213 2.35 -26.17 -54.88
N ASP A 214 2.22 -25.54 -56.04
CA ASP A 214 1.00 -24.82 -56.43
C ASP A 214 -0.20 -25.76 -56.24
N GLU A 215 -1.13 -25.35 -55.38
CA GLU A 215 -2.41 -26.04 -55.29
C GLU A 215 -3.07 -25.88 -56.66
N SER A 216 -3.28 -27.01 -57.36
CA SER A 216 -4.09 -27.03 -58.56
C SER A 216 -5.43 -26.42 -58.18
N ALA A 217 -5.67 -25.19 -58.63
CA ALA A 217 -6.82 -24.37 -58.26
C ALA A 217 -8.11 -25.07 -58.71
N GLY A 218 -8.59 -26.00 -57.88
CA GLY A 218 -9.85 -26.70 -58.00
C GLY A 218 -10.99 -25.81 -57.53
N HIS A 219 -11.14 -24.67 -58.18
CA HIS A 219 -12.35 -23.86 -58.15
C HIS A 219 -12.83 -23.71 -59.59
N HIS A 220 -13.46 -24.78 -60.07
CA HIS A 220 -14.35 -24.77 -61.24
C HIS A 220 -15.75 -25.15 -60.77
#